data_AF-A0A1B6BH61-F1
#
_entry.id   AF-A0A1B6BH61-F1
#
_cell.length_a   1.000
_cell.length_b   1.000
_cell.length_c   1.000
_cell.angle_alpha   90.00
_cell.angle_beta   90.00
_cell.angle_gamma   90.00
#
_symmetry.space_group_name_H-M   'P 1'
#
loop_
_entity.id
_entity.type
_entity.pdbx_description
1 polymer ?
#
loop_
_entity_poly.entity_id
_entity_poly.type
_entity_poly.pdbx_seq_one_letter_code
_entity_poly.pdbx_strand_id
1 'polypeptide(L)'
;MACPNRNRERPRTIAFRCTDEEFETIDKRIKVTGEIKGDYLREAILNAEIHINVGKFKSDKLAIEIRNITRELQNALQLNLTDEVMELIKKNQIMFQEMYEMVTKESMELKE
;
A
#
# COMPACT_ATOMS: atom_id res chain seq x y z
N MET A 1 26.19 14.06 16.46
CA MET A 1 25.31 14.66 15.43
C MET A 1 24.37 13.59 14.92
N ALA A 2 23.06 13.86 14.84
CA ALA A 2 22.13 12.96 14.17
C ALA A 2 22.47 12.93 12.67
N CYS A 3 22.74 11.73 12.12
CA CYS A 3 22.98 11.59 10.69
C CYS A 3 21.76 12.08 9.90
N PRO A 4 21.92 12.96 8.89
CA PRO A 4 20.82 13.41 8.05
C PRO A 4 20.16 12.21 7.37
N ASN A 5 18.83 12.13 7.44
CA ASN A 5 18.07 11.03 6.83
C ASN A 5 18.27 10.93 5.31
N ARG A 6 18.79 11.98 4.65
CA ARG A 6 18.99 12.02 3.19
C ARG A 6 19.91 10.91 2.65
N ASN A 7 20.84 10.40 3.46
CA ASN A 7 21.82 9.39 3.03
C ASN A 7 21.40 7.96 3.39
N ARG A 8 20.20 7.77 3.93
CA ARG A 8 19.69 6.43 4.23
C ARG A 8 19.00 5.88 3.00
N GLU A 9 19.26 4.61 2.68
CA GLU A 9 18.50 3.87 1.68
C GLU A 9 16.99 3.91 1.98
N ARG A 10 16.63 3.89 3.27
CA ARG A 10 15.25 3.88 3.77
C ARG A 10 15.03 5.04 4.75
N PRO A 11 14.65 6.24 4.26
CA PRO A 11 14.56 7.44 5.10
C PRO A 11 13.21 7.61 5.83
N ARG A 12 12.19 6.84 5.45
CA ARG A 12 10.83 6.93 6.03
C ARG A 12 10.66 5.95 7.19
N THR A 13 9.95 6.35 8.24
CA THR A 13 9.64 5.51 9.41
C THR A 13 8.13 5.25 9.48
N ILE A 14 7.76 4.00 9.72
CA ILE A 14 6.38 3.58 9.97
C ILE A 14 6.32 3.11 11.43
N ALA A 15 5.38 3.63 12.22
CA ALA A 15 5.23 3.31 13.63
C ALA A 15 3.78 2.96 13.96
N PHE A 16 3.59 1.90 14.75
CA PHE A 16 2.29 1.40 15.18
C PHE A 16 2.27 1.28 16.71
N ARG A 17 1.08 1.42 17.30
CA ARG A 17 0.84 1.05 18.70
C ARG A 17 0.28 -0.38 18.72
N CYS A 18 0.69 -1.16 19.71
CA CYS A 18 0.24 -2.52 19.92
C CYS A 18 0.07 -2.77 21.43
N THR A 19 -0.70 -3.80 21.78
CA THR A 19 -0.76 -4.32 23.15
C THR A 19 0.53 -5.09 23.49
N ASP A 20 0.71 -5.41 24.78
CA ASP A 20 1.87 -6.20 25.22
C ASP A 20 1.85 -7.61 24.61
N GLU A 21 0.67 -8.22 24.50
CA GLU A 21 0.48 -9.55 23.89
C GLU A 21 0.82 -9.57 22.39
N GLU A 22 0.37 -8.55 21.66
CA GLU A 22 0.69 -8.38 20.24
C GLU A 22 2.20 -8.19 20.04
N PHE A 23 2.83 -7.37 20.88
CA PHE A 23 4.26 -7.13 20.84
C PHE A 23 5.07 -8.41 21.06
N GLU A 24 4.74 -9.17 22.11
CA GLU A 24 5.43 -10.42 22.45
C GLU A 24 5.29 -11.46 21.34
N THR A 25 4.10 -11.56 20.73
CA THR A 25 3.86 -12.46 19.60
C THR A 25 4.72 -12.10 18.39
N ILE A 26 4.78 -10.82 18.03
CA ILE A 26 5.58 -10.34 16.90
C ILE A 26 7.07 -10.56 17.17
N ASP A 27 7.56 -10.25 18.36
CA ASP A 27 8.96 -10.44 18.75
C ASP A 27 9.38 -11.91 18.69
N LYS A 28 8.54 -12.82 19.19
CA LYS A 28 8.78 -14.27 19.09
C LYS A 28 8.80 -14.75 17.65
N ARG A 29 7.89 -14.27 16.79
CA ARG A 29 7.90 -14.64 15.36
C ARG A 29 9.19 -14.22 14.67
N ILE A 30 9.64 -12.98 14.89
CA ILE A 30 10.92 -12.47 14.34
C ILE A 30 12.10 -13.34 14.82
N LYS A 31 12.10 -13.73 16.11
CA LYS A 31 13.14 -14.62 16.66
C LYS A 31 13.15 -15.99 16.00
N VAL A 32 11.98 -16.53 15.65
CA VAL A 32 11.86 -17.82 14.96
C VAL A 32 12.37 -17.76 13.52
N THR A 33 12.15 -16.65 12.80
CA THR A 33 12.66 -16.50 11.43
C THR A 33 14.17 -16.24 11.38
N GLY A 34 14.76 -15.71 12.47
CA GLY A 34 16.17 -15.34 12.52
C GLY A 34 16.50 -14.07 11.72
N GLU A 35 15.49 -13.33 11.28
CA GLU A 35 15.65 -12.11 10.51
C GLU A 35 15.75 -10.86 11.39
N ILE A 36 16.29 -9.79 10.83
CA ILE A 36 16.27 -8.48 11.49
C ILE A 36 14.83 -7.95 11.46
N LYS A 37 14.34 -7.47 12.61
CA LYS A 37 12.97 -6.93 12.78
C LYS A 37 12.50 -6.03 11.64
N GLY A 38 13.35 -5.14 11.16
CA GLY A 38 13.00 -4.18 10.11
C GLY A 38 12.84 -4.77 8.72
N ASP A 39 13.45 -5.91 8.43
CA ASP A 39 13.30 -6.62 7.16
C ASP A 39 12.09 -7.54 7.21
N TYR A 40 11.94 -8.34 8.27
CA TYR A 40 10.77 -9.18 8.51
C TYR A 40 9.45 -8.39 8.43
N LEU A 41 9.36 -7.26 9.17
CA LEU A 41 8.14 -6.46 9.17
C LEU A 41 7.86 -5.82 7.81
N ARG A 42 8.90 -5.49 7.04
CA ARG A 42 8.73 -4.91 5.70
C ARG A 42 8.21 -5.94 4.73
N GLU A 43 8.81 -7.13 4.72
CA GLU A 43 8.37 -8.24 3.89
C GLU A 43 6.94 -8.66 4.24
N ALA A 44 6.65 -8.81 5.54
CA ALA A 44 5.32 -9.15 6.01
C ALA A 44 4.25 -8.14 5.59
N ILE A 45 4.55 -6.84 5.57
CA ILE A 45 3.60 -5.79 5.15
C ILE A 45 3.47 -5.71 3.63
N LEU A 46 4.59 -5.78 2.90
CA LEU A 46 4.58 -5.66 1.43
C LEU A 46 3.94 -6.86 0.75
N ASN A 47 4.07 -8.05 1.33
CA ASN A 47 3.48 -9.28 0.82
C ASN A 47 2.17 -9.66 1.51
N ALA A 48 1.65 -8.80 2.40
CA ALA A 48 0.36 -9.04 3.03
C ALA A 48 -0.74 -9.05 1.96
N GLU A 49 -1.59 -10.06 2.03
CA GLU A 49 -2.73 -10.14 1.13
C GLU A 49 -3.70 -8.96 1.37
N ILE A 50 -4.11 -8.29 0.29
CA ILE A 50 -5.04 -7.17 0.36
C ILE A 50 -6.46 -7.73 0.27
N HIS A 51 -7.21 -7.65 1.37
CA HIS A 51 -8.62 -8.02 1.40
C HIS A 51 -9.52 -6.78 1.38
N ILE A 52 -10.44 -6.70 0.42
CA ILE A 52 -11.53 -5.72 0.45
C ILE A 52 -12.68 -6.30 1.26
N ASN A 53 -12.82 -5.87 2.51
CA ASN A 53 -14.04 -6.17 3.26
C ASN A 53 -15.21 -5.40 2.65
N VAL A 54 -16.13 -6.12 2.02
CA VAL A 54 -17.38 -5.57 1.49
C VAL A 54 -18.22 -5.04 2.63
N GLY A 55 -18.23 -3.72 2.78
CA GLY A 55 -18.97 -3.02 3.83
C GLY A 55 -18.99 -1.53 3.53
N LYS A 56 -20.16 -0.91 3.76
CA LYS A 56 -20.56 0.46 3.39
C LYS A 56 -19.59 1.60 3.77
N PHE A 57 -18.52 1.33 4.53
CA PHE A 57 -17.57 2.34 4.99
C PHE A 57 -16.15 2.16 4.44
N LYS A 58 -15.77 0.95 4.03
CA LYS A 58 -14.40 0.63 3.56
C LYS A 58 -14.33 0.58 2.04
N SER A 59 -15.34 0.01 1.38
CA SER A 59 -15.51 0.11 -0.08
C SER A 59 -15.67 1.57 -0.52
N ASP A 60 -16.37 2.37 0.28
CA ASP A 60 -16.66 3.77 -0.05
C ASP A 60 -15.40 4.63 -0.09
N LYS A 61 -14.40 4.35 0.77
CA LYS A 61 -13.11 5.07 0.72
C LYS A 61 -12.36 4.80 -0.57
N LEU A 62 -12.27 3.54 -0.99
CA LEU A 62 -11.63 3.18 -2.25
C LEU A 62 -12.36 3.83 -3.43
N ALA A 63 -13.70 3.79 -3.43
CA ALA A 63 -14.51 4.43 -4.45
C ALA A 63 -14.31 5.94 -4.51
N ILE A 64 -14.17 6.62 -3.36
CA ILE A 64 -13.87 8.05 -3.29
C ILE A 64 -12.49 8.34 -3.88
N GLU A 65 -11.46 7.58 -3.54
CA GLU A 65 -10.12 7.78 -4.08
C GLU A 65 -10.09 7.58 -5.60
N ILE A 66 -10.72 6.52 -6.12
CA ILE A 66 -10.83 6.28 -7.57
C ILE A 66 -11.55 7.45 -8.25
N ARG A 67 -12.62 7.97 -7.63
CA ARG A 67 -13.36 9.12 -8.16
C ARG A 67 -12.50 10.39 -8.18
N ASN A 68 -11.69 10.61 -7.14
CA ASN A 68 -10.76 11.73 -7.08
C ASN A 68 -9.72 11.64 -8.18
N ILE A 69 -9.07 10.49 -8.34
CA ILE A 69 -8.08 10.25 -9.39
C ILE A 69 -8.69 10.45 -10.77
N THR A 70 -9.88 9.90 -11.02
CA THR A 70 -10.59 10.06 -12.30
C THR A 70 -10.87 11.53 -12.60
N ARG A 71 -11.33 12.29 -11.60
CA ARG A 71 -11.59 13.73 -11.75
C ARG A 71 -10.31 14.51 -12.06
N GLU A 72 -9.22 14.22 -11.35
CA GLU A 72 -7.92 14.87 -11.57
C GLU A 72 -7.40 14.59 -12.99
N LEU A 73 -7.48 13.33 -13.43
CA LEU A 73 -7.11 12.94 -14.80
C LEU A 73 -7.99 13.63 -15.85
N GLN A 74 -9.31 13.68 -15.66
CA GLN A 74 -10.23 14.34 -16.58
C GLN A 74 -9.93 15.84 -16.69
N ASN A 75 -9.67 16.51 -15.57
CA ASN A 75 -9.32 17.93 -15.57
C ASN A 75 -8.00 18.18 -16.32
N ALA A 76 -6.96 17.38 -16.05
CA ALA A 76 -5.67 17.52 -16.73
C ALA A 76 -5.79 17.25 -18.24
N LEU A 77 -6.60 16.26 -18.65
CA LEU A 77 -6.90 15.98 -20.05
C LEU A 77 -7.66 17.12 -20.73
N GLN A 78 -8.66 17.72 -20.07
CA GLN A 78 -9.41 18.85 -20.62
C GLN A 78 -8.53 20.09 -20.86
N LEU A 79 -7.51 20.27 -20.02
CA LEU A 79 -6.54 21.36 -20.14
C LEU A 79 -5.35 21.02 -21.04
N ASN A 80 -5.31 19.83 -21.65
CA ASN A 80 -4.20 19.31 -22.44
C ASN A 80 -2.84 19.31 -21.70
N LEU A 81 -2.86 19.08 -20.38
CA LEU A 81 -1.68 19.06 -19.51
C LEU A 81 -1.08 17.64 -19.46
N THR A 82 -0.43 17.23 -20.56
CA THR A 82 0.08 15.86 -20.72
C THR A 82 1.08 15.47 -19.63
N ASP A 83 1.93 16.40 -19.18
CA ASP A 83 2.91 16.14 -18.11
C ASP A 83 2.22 15.85 -16.77
N GLU A 84 1.16 16.59 -16.44
CA GLU A 84 0.37 16.36 -15.21
C GLU A 84 -0.35 15.00 -15.24
N VAL A 85 -0.88 14.61 -16.41
CA VAL A 85 -1.48 13.28 -16.59
C VAL A 85 -0.44 12.19 -16.32
N MET A 86 0.78 12.34 -16.86
CA MET A 86 1.86 11.39 -16.65
C MET A 86 2.31 11.32 -15.18
N GLU A 87 2.36 12.45 -14.48
CA GLU A 87 2.66 12.48 -13.05
C GLU A 87 1.58 11.81 -12.21
N LEU A 88 0.30 12.06 -12.51
CA LEU A 88 -0.82 11.43 -11.82
C LEU A 88 -0.84 9.92 -12.00
N ILE A 89 -0.55 9.43 -13.21
CA ILE A 89 -0.44 7.99 -13.48
C ILE A 89 0.71 7.39 -12.68
N LYS A 90 1.91 7.99 -12.71
CA LYS A 90 3.08 7.50 -11.95
C LYS A 90 2.83 7.47 -10.45
N LYS A 91 2.20 8.52 -9.91
CA LYS A 91 1.88 8.62 -8.48
C LYS A 91 0.95 7.51 -8.01
N ASN A 92 0.03 7.07 -8.86
CA ASN A 92 -0.99 6.07 -8.51
C ASN A 92 -0.70 4.68 -9.09
N GLN A 93 0.45 4.47 -9.73
CA GLN A 93 0.78 3.22 -10.44
C GLN A 93 0.69 1.99 -9.53
N ILE A 94 1.26 2.06 -8.33
CA ILE A 94 1.27 0.94 -7.37
C ILE A 94 -0.17 0.59 -6.98
N MET A 95 -1.02 1.59 -6.71
CA MET A 95 -2.43 1.36 -6.37
C MET A 95 -3.17 0.61 -7.49
N PHE A 96 -2.94 0.99 -8.75
CA PHE A 96 -3.55 0.30 -9.88
C PHE A 96 -3.06 -1.14 -10.07
N GLN A 97 -1.77 -1.39 -9.83
CA GLN A 97 -1.20 -2.74 -9.91
C GLN A 97 -1.81 -3.66 -8.85
N GLU A 98 -1.86 -3.21 -7.59
CA GLU A 98 -2.47 -3.96 -6.48
C GLU A 98 -3.95 -4.25 -6.73
N MET A 99 -4.70 -3.27 -7.25
CA MET A 99 -6.10 -3.46 -7.62
C MET A 99 -6.27 -4.48 -8.76
N TYR A 100 -5.40 -4.43 -9.76
CA TYR A 100 -5.45 -5.38 -10.88
C TYR A 100 -5.20 -6.81 -10.39
N GLU A 101 -4.16 -7.01 -9.58
CA GLU A 101 -3.84 -8.32 -9.02
C GLU A 101 -5.01 -8.92 -8.24
N MET A 102 -5.66 -8.11 -7.39
CA MET A 102 -6.84 -8.53 -6.63
C MET A 102 -7.99 -8.98 -7.54
N VAL A 103 -8.38 -8.16 -8.53
CA VAL A 103 -9.47 -8.50 -9.46
C VAL A 103 -9.14 -9.77 -10.26
N THR A 104 -7.87 -9.95 -10.65
CA THR A 104 -7.47 -11.17 -11.38
C THR A 104 -7.54 -12.43 -10.51
N LYS A 105 -7.11 -12.36 -9.25
CA LYS A 105 -7.18 -13.49 -8.29
C LYS A 105 -8.63 -13.91 -8.03
N GLU A 106 -9.52 -12.97 -7.73
CA GLU A 106 -10.95 -13.27 -7.54
C GLU A 106 -11.58 -13.94 -8.78
N SER A 107 -11.18 -13.52 -9.99
CA SER A 107 -11.69 -14.11 -11.23
C SER A 107 -11.22 -15.55 -11.49
N MET A 108 -10.10 -15.96 -10.89
CA MET A 108 -9.56 -17.31 -10.95
C MET A 108 -10.25 -18.23 -9.93
N GLU A 109 -10.48 -17.73 -8.71
CA GLU A 109 -11.17 -18.47 -7.64
C GLU A 109 -12.65 -18.76 -7.97
N LEU A 110 -13.30 -17.94 -8.79
CA LEU A 110 -14.68 -18.17 -9.25
C LEU A 110 -14.81 -19.25 -10.35
N LYS A 111 -13.71 -19.77 -10.88
CA LYS A 111 -13.69 -20.79 -11.95
C LYS A 111 -13.36 -22.20 -11.45
N GLU A 112 -13.10 -22.35 -10.15
CA GLU A 112 -12.93 -23.64 -9.45
C GLU A 112 -14.23 -24.05 -8.74
#